data_AF-A0A453IZH5-F1
#
_entry.id   AF-A0A453IZH5-F1
#
_cell.length_a   1.000
_cell.length_b   1.000
_cell.length_c   1.000
_cell.angle_alpha   90.00
_cell.angle_beta   90.00
_cell.angle_gamma   90.00
#
_symmetry.space_group_name_H-M   'P 1'
#
loop_
_entity.id
_entity.type
_entity.pdbx_description
1 polymer ?
#
loop_
_entity_poly.entity_id
_entity_poly.type
_entity_poly.pdbx_seq_one_letter_code
_entity_poly.pdbx_strand_id
1 'polypeptide(L)'
;QFLICELVSGGNLRKPGGLFGNSSSGIPVEDLKQLETFFYKLSFFLHILDFTATIGTLTDLGFLWFREFYLESSRVIQFPIECSLPWMLVDHVIESQDAGLLESILIPLDLYNDSAQHALTYLKQRFLYDEIEAE
;
A
#
# COMPACT_ATOMS: atom_id res chain seq x y z
N GLN A 1 22.59 1.44 -3.03
CA GLN A 1 21.79 0.96 -4.17
C GLN A 1 22.36 1.41 -5.52
N PHE A 2 22.62 2.71 -5.75
CA PHE A 2 23.12 3.21 -7.04
C PHE A 2 24.34 2.47 -7.60
N LEU A 3 25.38 2.25 -6.78
CA LEU A 3 26.63 1.59 -7.18
C LEU A 3 26.47 0.11 -7.54
N ILE A 4 25.56 -0.60 -6.85
CA ILE A 4 25.24 -2.00 -7.14
C ILE A 4 24.35 -2.11 -8.38
N CYS A 5 23.40 -1.18 -8.54
CA CYS A 5 22.56 -1.08 -9.73
C CYS A 5 23.40 -0.83 -10.99
N GLU A 6 24.41 0.04 -10.91
CA GLU A 6 25.35 0.33 -12.00
C GLU A 6 26.19 -0.90 -12.37
N LEU A 7 26.67 -1.65 -11.37
CA LEU A 7 27.41 -2.91 -11.59
C LEU A 7 26.54 -4.03 -12.17
N VAL A 8 25.30 -4.20 -11.70
CA VAL A 8 24.36 -5.25 -12.15
C VAL A 8 23.73 -4.91 -13.51
N SER A 9 23.41 -3.64 -13.76
CA SER A 9 22.77 -3.18 -15.02
C SER A 9 23.78 -2.95 -16.15
N GLY A 10 25.08 -3.18 -15.92
CA GLY A 10 26.14 -2.91 -16.90
C GLY A 10 26.33 -1.42 -17.20
N GLY A 11 26.00 -0.55 -16.24
CA GLY A 11 26.02 0.90 -16.37
C GLY A 11 27.43 1.45 -16.62
N ASN A 12 27.63 2.01 -17.81
CA ASN A 12 28.67 2.97 -18.21
C ASN A 12 30.15 2.69 -17.84
N LEU A 13 30.64 1.47 -18.16
CA LEU A 13 32.04 1.29 -18.57
C LEU A 13 32.25 1.45 -20.10
N ARG A 14 31.26 1.98 -20.83
CA ARG A 14 31.34 2.23 -22.27
C ARG A 14 31.73 3.68 -22.57
N LYS A 15 33.04 3.98 -22.47
CA LYS A 15 33.60 5.12 -23.20
C LYS A 15 33.71 4.76 -24.69
N PRO A 16 33.12 5.53 -25.63
CA PRO A 16 33.34 5.29 -27.04
C PRO A 16 34.73 5.79 -27.41
N GLY A 17 35.67 4.89 -27.74
CA GLY A 17 36.96 5.28 -28.31
C GLY A 17 38.21 4.52 -27.86
N GLY A 18 38.11 3.40 -27.14
CA GLY A 18 39.26 2.57 -26.77
C GLY A 18 39.43 1.35 -27.67
N LEU A 19 40.53 1.27 -28.42
CA LEU A 19 40.96 0.15 -29.27
C LEU A 19 41.44 -1.07 -28.44
N PHE A 20 40.66 -1.50 -27.44
CA PHE A 20 40.85 -2.78 -26.75
C PHE A 20 39.47 -3.34 -26.41
N GLY A 21 39.05 -4.32 -27.21
CA GLY A 21 37.84 -5.08 -26.97
C GLY A 21 37.96 -6.00 -25.75
N ASN A 22 36.80 -6.27 -25.15
CA ASN A 22 36.53 -7.32 -24.18
C ASN A 22 37.43 -7.37 -22.95
N SER A 23 37.07 -6.55 -21.97
CA SER A 23 37.02 -7.05 -20.60
C SER A 23 35.56 -7.00 -20.18
N SER A 24 34.89 -8.16 -20.27
CA SER A 24 33.89 -8.53 -19.27
C SER A 24 34.42 -8.02 -17.93
N SER A 25 33.61 -7.32 -17.14
CA SER A 25 33.95 -7.01 -15.75
C SER A 25 34.71 -8.19 -15.18
N GLY A 26 35.90 -7.99 -14.59
CA GLY A 26 36.75 -9.09 -14.07
C GLY A 26 36.11 -9.87 -12.91
N ILE A 27 34.78 -9.78 -12.81
CA ILE A 27 33.88 -10.36 -11.84
C ILE A 27 33.35 -11.66 -12.47
N PRO A 28 33.59 -12.81 -11.83
CA PRO A 28 32.98 -14.08 -12.21
C PRO A 28 31.45 -13.97 -12.36
N VAL A 29 30.87 -14.73 -13.29
CA VAL A 29 29.41 -14.74 -13.56
C VAL A 29 28.62 -15.13 -12.29
N GLU A 30 29.20 -15.99 -11.47
CA GLU A 30 28.66 -16.47 -10.21
C GLU A 30 28.58 -15.35 -9.17
N ASP A 31 29.60 -14.48 -9.11
CA ASP A 31 29.61 -13.31 -8.23
C ASP A 31 28.61 -12.24 -8.70
N LEU A 32 28.45 -12.08 -10.02
CA LEU A 32 27.40 -11.22 -10.58
C LEU A 32 25.99 -11.69 -10.20
N LYS A 33 25.72 -13.00 -10.24
CA LYS A 33 24.44 -13.58 -9.79
C LYS A 33 24.19 -13.38 -8.29
N GLN A 34 25.24 -13.51 -7.47
CA GLN A 34 25.14 -13.24 -6.03
C GLN A 34 24.86 -11.76 -5.76
N LEU A 35 25.53 -10.86 -6.48
CA LEU A 35 25.34 -9.42 -6.37
C LEU A 35 23.94 -9.00 -6.80
N GLU A 36 23.41 -9.58 -7.88
CA GLU A 36 22.05 -9.38 -8.35
C GLU A 36 21.03 -9.86 -7.29
N THR A 37 21.22 -11.06 -6.74
CA THR A 37 20.37 -11.59 -5.66
C THR A 37 20.39 -10.68 -4.43
N PHE A 38 21.57 -10.19 -4.06
CA PHE A 38 21.73 -9.24 -2.95
C PHE A 38 21.04 -7.90 -3.24
N PHE A 39 21.16 -7.40 -4.46
CA PHE A 39 20.50 -6.18 -4.90
C PHE A 39 18.97 -6.28 -4.82
N TYR A 40 18.39 -7.41 -5.25
CA TYR A 40 16.96 -7.68 -5.10
C TYR A 40 16.52 -7.76 -3.64
N LYS A 41 17.35 -8.29 -2.73
CA LYS A 41 17.03 -8.27 -1.29
C LYS A 41 17.12 -6.86 -0.71
N LEU A 42 18.06 -6.05 -1.18
CA LEU A 42 18.22 -4.66 -0.76
C LEU A 42 17.08 -3.74 -1.20
N SER A 43 16.26 -4.10 -2.20
CA SER A 43 15.11 -3.28 -2.57
C SER A 43 14.07 -3.23 -1.45
N PHE A 44 13.86 -4.34 -0.74
CA PHE A 44 12.94 -4.43 0.39
C PHE A 44 13.51 -3.87 1.69
N PHE A 45 14.82 -3.62 1.76
CA PHE A 45 15.48 -3.22 3.00
C PHE A 45 14.90 -1.93 3.60
N LEU A 46 14.52 -0.95 2.76
CA LEU A 46 13.91 0.29 3.24
C LEU A 46 12.53 0.07 3.87
N HIS A 47 11.72 -0.83 3.29
CA HIS A 47 10.42 -1.22 3.86
C HIS A 47 10.56 -1.99 5.17
N ILE A 48 11.62 -2.80 5.31
CA ILE A 48 11.90 -3.52 6.56
C ILE A 48 12.45 -2.56 7.64
N LEU A 49 13.22 -1.55 7.24
CA LEU A 49 13.80 -0.57 8.17
C LEU A 49 12.71 0.26 8.86
N ASP A 50 11.69 0.68 8.10
CA ASP A 50 10.48 1.29 8.64
C ASP A 50 9.30 0.32 8.54
N PHE A 51 9.40 -0.75 9.32
CA PHE A 51 8.41 -1.82 9.33
C PHE A 51 7.04 -1.33 9.78
N THR A 52 6.99 -0.43 10.75
CA THR A 52 5.74 0.13 11.26
C THR A 52 4.99 0.92 10.18
N ALA A 53 5.67 1.83 9.46
CA ALA A 53 5.04 2.55 8.36
C ALA A 53 4.62 1.62 7.23
N THR A 54 5.42 0.60 6.93
CA THR A 54 5.11 -0.39 5.88
C THR A 54 3.86 -1.17 6.22
N ILE A 55 3.77 -1.74 7.43
CA ILE A 55 2.57 -2.47 7.86
C ILE A 55 1.36 -1.54 7.87
N GLY A 56 1.49 -0.34 8.46
CA GLY A 56 0.38 0.61 8.51
C GLY A 56 -0.15 0.99 7.12
N THR A 57 0.73 1.09 6.12
CA THR A 57 0.33 1.38 4.73
C THR A 57 -0.31 0.16 4.05
N LEU A 58 0.17 -1.04 4.33
CA LEU A 58 -0.37 -2.28 3.75
C LEU A 58 -1.72 -2.69 4.35
N THR A 59 -2.01 -2.23 5.57
CA THR A 59 -3.26 -2.53 6.28
C THR A 59 -4.26 -1.38 6.26
N ASP A 60 -3.94 -0.22 5.68
CA ASP A 60 -4.90 0.89 5.54
C ASP A 60 -6.00 0.52 4.54
N LEU A 61 -7.20 0.26 5.07
CA LEU A 61 -8.38 -0.05 4.29
C LEU A 61 -9.43 1.07 4.36
N GLY A 62 -9.04 2.28 4.80
CA GLY A 62 -9.95 3.42 4.94
C GLY A 62 -10.60 3.88 3.64
N PHE A 63 -10.02 3.52 2.50
CA PHE A 63 -10.59 3.80 1.19
C PHE A 63 -11.97 3.17 0.94
N LEU A 64 -12.34 2.15 1.72
CA LEU A 64 -13.58 1.41 1.58
C LEU A 64 -14.84 2.19 2.02
N TRP A 65 -14.69 3.23 2.85
CA TRP A 65 -15.81 4.08 3.28
C TRP A 65 -16.10 5.22 2.29
N PHE A 66 -15.05 5.77 1.65
CA PHE A 66 -15.12 6.94 0.77
C PHE A 66 -15.94 6.67 -0.50
N ARG A 67 -16.78 7.64 -0.86
CA ARG A 67 -17.81 7.50 -1.91
C ARG A 67 -18.10 8.79 -2.67
N GLU A 68 -17.19 9.76 -2.63
CA GLU A 68 -17.35 11.10 -3.23
C GLU A 68 -17.56 11.03 -4.74
N PHE A 69 -16.88 10.09 -5.42
CA PHE A 69 -17.09 9.85 -6.85
C PHE A 69 -18.54 9.49 -7.17
N TYR A 70 -19.16 8.65 -6.34
CA TYR A 70 -20.53 8.20 -6.53
C TYR A 70 -21.55 9.26 -6.09
N LEU A 71 -21.25 10.03 -5.04
CA LEU A 71 -22.07 11.19 -4.63
C LEU A 71 -22.16 12.21 -5.77
N GLU A 72 -21.02 12.57 -6.37
CA GLU A 72 -20.96 13.49 -7.51
C GLU A 72 -21.72 12.94 -8.72
N SER A 73 -21.52 11.66 -9.06
CA SER A 73 -22.21 11.03 -10.19
C SER A 73 -23.73 10.91 -10.01
N SER A 74 -24.21 10.74 -8.78
CA SER A 74 -25.63 10.55 -8.47
C SER A 74 -26.36 11.84 -8.10
N ARG A 75 -25.63 12.95 -7.90
CA ARG A 75 -26.14 14.26 -7.50
C ARG A 75 -26.91 14.22 -6.17
N VAL A 76 -26.44 13.40 -5.24
CA VAL A 76 -26.95 13.34 -3.85
C VAL A 76 -25.88 13.85 -2.89
N ILE A 77 -26.32 14.38 -1.75
CA ILE A 77 -25.41 14.94 -0.74
C ILE A 77 -24.77 13.81 0.09
N GLN A 78 -25.53 12.76 0.38
CA GLN A 78 -25.06 11.61 1.15
C GLN A 78 -25.85 10.35 0.79
N PHE A 79 -25.23 9.18 0.93
CA PHE A 79 -25.92 7.90 0.83
C PHE A 79 -26.42 7.43 2.21
N PRO A 80 -27.52 6.67 2.28
CA PRO A 80 -27.92 5.98 3.50
C PRO A 80 -26.81 5.04 4.02
N ILE A 81 -26.79 4.78 5.33
CA ILE A 81 -25.77 3.94 5.97
C ILE A 81 -25.76 2.51 5.41
N GLU A 82 -26.89 2.02 4.93
CA GLU A 82 -27.04 0.71 4.30
C GLU A 82 -26.24 0.57 2.99
N CYS A 83 -25.75 1.69 2.44
CA CYS A 83 -24.85 1.73 1.29
C CYS A 83 -23.36 1.89 1.69
N SER A 84 -23.05 2.01 2.98
CA SER A 84 -21.68 2.09 3.50
C SER A 84 -21.08 0.69 3.64
N LEU A 85 -19.91 0.45 3.07
CA LEU A 85 -19.32 -0.89 3.08
C LEU A 85 -18.97 -1.40 4.49
N PRO A 86 -18.36 -0.59 5.39
CA PRO A 86 -18.19 -0.99 6.78
C PRO A 86 -19.50 -1.46 7.43
N TRP A 87 -20.59 -0.70 7.24
CA TRP A 87 -21.89 -1.07 7.80
C TRP A 87 -22.50 -2.31 7.14
N MET A 88 -22.45 -2.43 5.81
CA MET A 88 -22.93 -3.63 5.10
C MET A 88 -22.26 -4.92 5.62
N LEU A 89 -20.98 -4.84 5.98
CA LEU A 89 -20.25 -5.98 6.57
C LEU A 89 -20.68 -6.25 8.01
N VAL A 90 -20.86 -5.21 8.83
CA VAL A 90 -21.39 -5.35 10.21
C VAL A 90 -22.79 -5.97 10.19
N ASP A 91 -23.68 -5.43 9.35
CA ASP A 91 -25.04 -5.90 9.17
C ASP A 91 -25.07 -7.38 8.74
N HIS A 92 -24.22 -7.77 7.78
CA HIS A 92 -24.08 -9.16 7.38
C HIS A 92 -23.63 -10.08 8.53
N VAL A 93 -22.66 -9.65 9.34
CA VAL A 93 -22.21 -10.42 10.51
C VAL A 93 -23.37 -10.65 11.48
N ILE A 94 -24.14 -9.61 11.77
CA ILE A 94 -25.28 -9.66 12.70
C ILE A 94 -26.40 -10.57 12.15
N GLU A 95 -26.79 -10.41 10.89
CA GLU A 95 -27.89 -11.14 10.26
C GLU A 95 -27.55 -12.61 9.98
N SER A 96 -26.28 -12.95 9.77
CA SER A 96 -25.86 -14.34 9.50
C SER A 96 -26.13 -15.30 10.66
N GLN A 97 -26.19 -14.78 11.90
CA GLN A 97 -26.22 -15.55 13.15
C GLN A 97 -25.13 -16.65 13.26
N ASP A 98 -24.03 -16.51 12.50
CA ASP A 98 -22.89 -17.40 12.58
C ASP A 98 -21.99 -16.97 13.75
N ALA A 99 -21.91 -17.80 14.78
CA ALA A 99 -21.09 -17.55 15.96
C ALA A 99 -19.60 -17.35 15.61
N GLY A 100 -19.10 -18.03 14.57
CA GLY A 100 -17.72 -17.85 14.11
C GLY A 100 -17.51 -16.49 13.44
N LEU A 101 -18.51 -15.99 12.71
CA LEU A 101 -18.43 -14.68 12.08
C LEU A 101 -18.61 -13.55 13.10
N LEU A 102 -19.44 -13.76 14.14
CA LEU A 102 -19.66 -12.80 15.22
C LEU A 102 -18.36 -12.42 15.96
N GLU A 103 -17.43 -13.37 16.11
CA GLU A 103 -16.11 -13.10 16.70
C GLU A 103 -15.30 -12.06 15.90
N SER A 104 -15.63 -11.87 14.62
CA SER A 104 -14.96 -10.93 13.71
C SER A 104 -15.65 -9.57 13.58
N ILE A 105 -16.76 -9.31 14.31
CA ILE A 105 -17.57 -8.08 14.15
C ILE A 105 -16.79 -6.78 14.35
N LEU A 106 -15.70 -6.81 15.12
CA LEU A 106 -14.85 -5.64 15.35
C LEU A 106 -13.98 -5.28 14.14
N ILE A 107 -13.72 -6.22 13.22
CA ILE A 107 -12.90 -5.98 12.02
C ILE A 107 -13.54 -4.95 11.09
N PRO A 108 -14.81 -5.10 10.65
CA PRO A 108 -15.43 -4.09 9.80
C PRO A 108 -15.69 -2.77 10.54
N LEU A 109 -15.84 -2.78 11.86
CA LEU A 109 -15.91 -1.55 12.66
C LEU A 109 -14.57 -0.80 12.68
N ASP A 110 -13.44 -1.51 12.62
CA ASP A 110 -12.11 -0.89 12.57
C ASP A 110 -11.86 -0.10 11.28
N LEU A 111 -12.61 -0.39 10.20
CA LEU A 111 -12.55 0.40 8.96
C LEU A 111 -12.93 1.87 9.18
N TYR A 112 -13.77 2.18 10.17
CA TYR A 112 -14.07 3.57 10.52
C TYR A 112 -12.83 4.28 11.08
N ASN A 113 -11.98 3.58 11.83
CA ASN A 113 -10.72 4.15 12.35
C ASN A 113 -9.75 4.46 11.20
N ASP A 114 -9.58 3.53 10.27
CA ASP A 114 -8.74 3.75 9.08
C ASP A 114 -9.25 4.92 8.25
N SER A 115 -10.56 4.97 7.99
CA SER A 115 -11.21 6.03 7.22
C SER A 115 -11.03 7.39 7.90
N ALA A 116 -11.25 7.47 9.22
CA ALA A 116 -11.10 8.68 10.01
C ALA A 116 -9.64 9.17 10.01
N GLN A 117 -8.68 8.26 10.18
CA GLN A 117 -7.26 8.58 10.09
C GLN A 117 -6.93 9.12 8.70
N HIS A 118 -7.35 8.43 7.64
CA HIS A 118 -7.10 8.82 6.26
C HIS A 118 -7.70 10.21 5.94
N ALA A 119 -8.92 10.48 6.39
CA ALA A 119 -9.58 11.78 6.24
C ALA A 119 -8.78 12.92 6.90
N LEU A 120 -8.26 12.71 8.10
CA LEU A 120 -7.55 13.74 8.86
C LEU A 120 -6.09 13.91 8.44
N THR A 121 -5.36 12.82 8.23
CA THR A 121 -3.90 12.87 8.01
C THR A 121 -3.51 12.97 6.54
N TYR A 122 -4.26 12.31 5.65
CA TYR A 122 -3.96 12.26 4.22
C TYR A 122 -4.77 13.30 3.43
N LEU A 123 -6.11 13.23 3.47
CA LEU A 123 -6.99 14.15 2.74
C LEU A 123 -7.07 15.54 3.37
N LYS A 124 -6.86 15.61 4.70
CA LYS A 124 -6.92 16.83 5.52
C LYS A 124 -8.27 17.55 5.38
N GLN A 125 -9.35 16.79 5.31
CA GLN A 125 -10.71 17.30 5.20
C GLN A 125 -11.48 17.00 6.48
N ARG A 126 -11.81 18.04 7.25
CA ARG A 126 -12.54 17.88 8.51
C ARG A 126 -13.97 17.39 8.30
N PHE A 127 -14.63 17.86 7.24
CA PHE A 127 -16.02 17.46 6.97
C PHE A 127 -16.17 15.95 6.73
N LEU A 128 -15.19 15.31 6.08
CA LEU A 128 -15.19 13.85 5.90
C LEU A 128 -15.12 13.13 7.26
N TYR A 129 -14.29 13.61 8.19
CA TYR A 129 -14.26 13.06 9.54
C TYR A 129 -15.59 13.25 10.26
N ASP A 130 -16.22 14.43 10.14
CA ASP A 130 -17.51 14.69 10.77
C ASP A 130 -18.63 13.79 10.21
N GLU A 131 -18.56 13.41 8.92
CA GLU A 131 -19.46 12.42 8.32
C GLU A 131 -19.18 11.00 8.81
N ILE A 132 -17.91 10.60 8.94
CA ILE A 132 -17.50 9.30 9.47
C ILE A 132 -17.92 9.16 10.95
N GLU A 133 -17.80 10.22 11.75
CA GLU A 133 -18.19 10.24 13.17
C GLU A 133 -19.72 10.20 13.36
N ALA A 134 -20.48 10.76 12.41
CA ALA A 134 -21.93 10.79 12.47
C ALA A 134 -22.59 9.47 12.05
N GLU A 135 -21.88 8.67 11.25
CA GLU A 135 -22.28 7.31 10.83
C GLU A 135 -22.04 6.29 11.95
#